data_AF-A0A9D5EQH0-F1
#
_entry.id   AF-A0A9D5EQH0-F1
#
_cell.length_a   1.000
_cell.length_b   1.000
_cell.length_c   1.000
_cell.angle_alpha   90.00
_cell.angle_beta   90.00
_cell.angle_gamma   90.00
#
_symmetry.space_group_name_H-M   'P 1'
#
loop_
_entity.id
_entity.type
_entity.pdbx_description
1 polymer ?
#
loop_
_entity_poly.entity_id
_entity_poly.type
_entity_poly.pdbx_seq_one_letter_code
_entity_poly.pdbx_strand_id
1 'polypeptide(L)'
;MADRAALLIAVETFFEVGPPVLYAAADCAELHRALPAVGYNPAKCILVAGTRTTKAGIESHLRRLPKLIEKADSLLVLIATRGFSQKGRGYLACADTITPDSAETALPIADLLAALHKTKCKEIAVLLDVDPLTLPGEVVPSGLDEAELQKLFDASGNSVGLLSCEPGTRSFESGSLRHGIWRHHLIEMLTGKARSGVAKDGRLTATALHDFLTDAVPRTLRRSYDSPEEQTPQLFGEAYADFVIADLGKLLGPGGELLDPGRMKRVAFRSVNTGKIKELAGYRKSQNMPDRVNEWARKYVNRAAVADIKADLDNTFDMVREQFGYKRKDLDVSAERDGMGYIRTPDFEYIVTVNVNPDDLTEVIWQREIGRLSGPEFVRSPGFQAVFGNVFDRLVFEFSQPVDVAEFVDQIEDSPPEGVKVGVASDANEAEIVLAGFAGKVVVTPESVVIQGRRGNSASLLEQFLAFLRKFTGLGEAKALPPAR
;
A
#
# COMPACT_ATOMS: atom_id res chain seq x y z
N MET A 1 21.73 7.40 -8.05
CA MET A 1 21.01 7.52 -6.76
C MET A 1 21.75 8.58 -5.96
N ALA A 2 21.05 9.60 -5.44
CA ALA A 2 21.68 10.62 -4.61
C ALA A 2 22.32 9.95 -3.38
N ASP A 3 23.49 10.41 -2.94
CA ASP A 3 24.10 9.91 -1.71
C ASP A 3 23.43 10.56 -0.50
N ARG A 4 22.52 9.84 0.16
CA ARG A 4 21.69 10.35 1.25
C ARG A 4 22.24 9.96 2.60
N ALA A 5 22.34 10.92 3.51
CA ALA A 5 22.73 10.72 4.90
C ALA A 5 21.57 11.06 5.85
N ALA A 6 21.63 10.55 7.08
CA ALA A 6 20.62 10.85 8.09
C ALA A 6 21.20 11.03 9.49
N LEU A 7 20.59 11.93 10.28
CA LEU A 7 20.85 12.12 11.69
C LEU A 7 19.52 12.07 12.47
N LEU A 8 19.39 11.11 13.37
CA LEU A 8 18.21 10.95 14.22
C LEU A 8 18.62 11.21 15.66
N ILE A 9 17.96 12.14 16.34
CA ILE A 9 18.20 12.51 17.73
C ILE A 9 16.92 12.27 18.52
N ALA A 10 16.97 11.38 19.51
CA ALA A 10 15.82 11.01 20.31
C ALA A 10 16.08 11.26 21.80
N VAL A 11 15.65 12.42 22.30
CA VAL A 11 15.74 12.79 23.71
C VAL A 11 14.42 12.37 24.39
N GLU A 12 14.36 11.09 24.76
CA GLU A 12 13.16 10.50 25.37
C GLU A 12 13.04 10.82 26.87
N THR A 13 14.14 10.66 27.60
CA THR A 13 14.21 10.83 29.06
C THR A 13 15.14 11.96 29.41
N PHE A 14 14.77 12.73 30.44
CA PHE A 14 15.59 13.82 30.98
C PHE A 14 15.90 13.56 32.46
N PHE A 15 16.95 14.19 32.97
CA PHE A 15 17.38 14.05 34.36
C PHE A 15 16.46 14.81 35.32
N GLU A 16 15.97 15.98 34.90
CA GLU A 16 15.09 16.86 35.70
C GLU A 16 13.78 17.18 34.98
N VAL A 17 13.85 17.46 33.68
CA VAL A 17 12.68 17.84 32.88
C VAL A 17 11.70 16.66 32.74
N GLY A 18 10.40 16.92 32.84
CA GLY A 18 9.39 15.89 32.62
C GLY A 18 8.05 16.46 32.17
N PRO A 19 7.13 15.62 31.66
CA PRO A 19 7.26 14.18 31.41
C PRO A 19 8.23 13.79 30.26
N PRO A 20 8.60 12.49 30.14
CA PRO A 20 9.38 11.98 29.01
C PRO A 20 8.60 12.07 27.69
N VAL A 21 9.32 12.06 26.57
CA VAL A 21 8.73 12.01 25.22
C VAL A 21 8.55 10.55 24.83
N LEU A 22 7.39 9.98 25.13
CA LEU A 22 7.15 8.55 24.98
C LEU A 22 7.47 8.03 23.57
N TYR A 23 8.10 6.86 23.53
CA TYR A 23 8.50 6.11 22.33
C TYR A 23 9.56 6.76 21.44
N ALA A 24 10.09 7.95 21.76
CA ALA A 24 10.99 8.69 20.88
C ALA A 24 12.23 7.88 20.47
N ALA A 25 12.85 7.15 21.41
CA ALA A 25 14.02 6.34 21.14
C ALA A 25 13.67 5.10 20.29
N ALA A 26 12.53 4.46 20.56
CA ALA A 26 12.07 3.29 19.83
C ALA A 26 11.72 3.65 18.37
N ASP A 27 10.99 4.75 18.16
CA ASP A 27 10.56 5.24 16.86
C ASP A 27 11.77 5.64 16.00
N CYS A 28 12.70 6.41 16.55
CA CYS A 28 13.92 6.77 15.84
C CYS A 28 14.80 5.54 15.53
N ALA A 29 14.83 4.53 16.41
CA ALA A 29 15.54 3.29 16.13
C ALA A 29 14.88 2.46 15.02
N GLU A 30 13.56 2.52 14.89
CA GLU A 30 12.81 1.87 13.79
C GLU A 30 13.04 2.58 12.47
N LEU A 31 12.91 3.91 12.45
CA LEU A 31 13.24 4.73 11.29
C LEU A 31 14.68 4.50 10.84
N HIS A 32 15.65 4.51 11.76
CA HIS A 32 17.06 4.25 11.45
C HIS A 32 17.26 2.91 10.72
N ARG A 33 16.51 1.86 11.11
CA ARG A 33 16.53 0.55 10.45
C ARG A 33 15.87 0.55 9.08
N ALA A 34 14.85 1.39 8.85
CA ALA A 34 14.10 1.47 7.59
C ALA A 34 14.84 2.26 6.49
N LEU A 35 15.60 3.29 6.87
CA LEU A 35 16.27 4.23 5.95
C LEU A 35 17.06 3.58 4.79
N PRO A 36 17.82 2.49 4.98
CA PRO A 36 18.57 1.87 3.88
C PRO A 36 17.69 1.37 2.74
N ALA A 37 16.47 0.93 3.05
CA ALA A 37 15.53 0.43 2.05
C ALA A 37 14.99 1.56 1.16
N VAL A 38 15.01 2.80 1.64
CA VAL A 38 14.51 4.00 0.95
C VAL A 38 15.61 4.94 0.45
N GLY A 39 16.79 4.38 0.17
CA GLY A 39 17.86 5.06 -0.55
C GLY A 39 18.92 5.75 0.30
N TYR A 40 18.94 5.52 1.62
CA TYR A 40 19.97 6.06 2.49
C TYR A 40 21.18 5.15 2.61
N ASN A 41 22.36 5.76 2.73
CA ASN A 41 23.58 5.02 2.98
C ASN A 41 23.67 4.62 4.46
N PRO A 42 23.61 3.33 4.82
CA PRO A 42 23.60 2.89 6.22
C PRO A 42 24.83 3.34 7.00
N ALA A 43 25.99 3.51 6.34
CA ALA A 43 27.21 4.01 6.98
C ALA A 43 27.13 5.50 7.35
N LYS A 44 26.16 6.23 6.76
CA LYS A 44 25.93 7.68 6.94
C LYS A 44 24.62 7.96 7.70
N CYS A 45 23.97 6.93 8.24
CA CYS A 45 22.80 7.05 9.09
C CYS A 45 23.22 6.98 10.57
N ILE A 46 23.03 8.07 11.29
CA ILE A 46 23.50 8.22 12.67
C ILE A 46 22.31 8.33 13.61
N LEU A 47 22.27 7.48 14.64
CA LEU A 47 21.27 7.55 15.72
C LEU A 47 21.93 8.01 17.02
N VAL A 48 21.45 9.12 17.58
CA VAL A 48 21.82 9.67 18.88
C VAL A 48 20.62 9.52 19.82
N ALA A 49 20.72 8.57 20.75
CA ALA A 49 19.65 8.23 21.69
C ALA A 49 20.28 7.72 23.01
N GLY A 50 19.46 7.59 24.05
CA GLY A 50 19.89 7.12 25.36
C GLY A 50 20.88 8.08 26.02
N THR A 51 21.98 7.56 26.57
CA THR A 51 22.95 8.37 27.35
C THR A 51 23.75 9.40 26.54
N ARG A 52 23.56 9.47 25.21
CA ARG A 52 24.28 10.38 24.30
C ARG A 52 23.54 11.68 24.00
N THR A 53 22.38 11.89 24.60
CA THR A 53 21.48 13.03 24.33
C THR A 53 21.65 14.20 25.29
N THR A 54 22.77 14.24 26.02
CA THR A 54 23.20 15.46 26.71
C THR A 54 23.57 16.55 25.71
N LYS A 55 23.51 17.83 26.11
CA LYS A 55 23.89 18.96 25.24
C LYS A 55 25.29 18.78 24.66
N ALA A 56 26.26 18.47 25.52
CA ALA A 56 27.63 18.21 25.09
C ALA A 56 27.76 17.01 24.13
N GLY A 57 26.95 15.95 24.36
CA GLY A 57 26.88 14.78 23.49
C GLY A 57 26.36 15.12 22.10
N ILE A 58 25.22 15.80 22.03
CA ILE A 58 24.58 16.22 20.78
C ILE A 58 25.49 17.18 20.01
N GLU A 59 26.04 18.21 20.65
CA GLU A 59 26.96 19.15 20.01
C GLU A 59 28.24 18.46 19.49
N SER A 60 28.76 17.47 20.22
CA SER A 60 29.90 16.66 19.75
C SER A 60 29.57 15.89 18.47
N HIS A 61 28.36 15.32 18.38
CA HIS A 61 27.87 14.68 17.16
C HIS A 61 27.71 15.69 16.03
N LEU A 62 27.09 16.85 16.26
CA LEU A 62 26.91 17.91 15.27
C LEU A 62 28.24 18.42 14.72
N ARG A 63 29.25 18.64 15.58
CA ARG A 63 30.60 19.05 15.14
C ARG A 63 31.29 18.00 14.27
N ARG A 64 31.04 16.71 14.53
CA ARG A 64 31.63 15.59 13.78
C ARG A 64 30.84 15.24 12.52
N LEU A 65 29.59 15.70 12.42
CA LEU A 65 28.66 15.32 11.37
C LEU A 65 29.24 15.47 9.95
N PRO A 66 29.90 16.58 9.56
CA PRO A 66 30.49 16.71 8.22
C PRO A 66 31.54 15.65 7.89
N LYS A 67 32.26 15.15 8.91
CA LYS A 67 33.22 14.05 8.75
C LYS A 67 32.54 12.69 8.69
N LEU A 68 31.43 12.51 9.41
CA LEU A 68 30.71 11.23 9.48
C LEU A 68 29.91 10.94 8.21
N ILE A 69 29.36 11.97 7.56
CA ILE A 69 28.54 11.80 6.35
C ILE A 69 29.31 12.08 5.05
N GLU A 70 30.56 12.56 5.17
CA GLU A 70 31.42 12.94 4.04
C GLU A 70 30.71 13.91 3.07
N LYS A 71 30.84 13.69 1.75
CA LYS A 71 30.17 14.49 0.71
C LYS A 71 28.81 13.90 0.33
N ALA A 72 27.90 13.78 1.29
CA ALA A 72 26.52 13.41 1.01
C ALA A 72 25.80 14.52 0.23
N ASP A 73 24.97 14.16 -0.74
CA ASP A 73 24.17 15.09 -1.53
C ASP A 73 23.05 15.70 -0.68
N SER A 74 22.40 14.90 0.16
CA SER A 74 21.31 15.33 1.02
C SER A 74 21.39 14.76 2.44
N LEU A 75 20.76 15.47 3.37
CA LEU A 75 20.72 15.13 4.79
C LEU A 75 19.29 15.21 5.32
N LEU A 76 18.82 14.10 5.87
CA LEU A 76 17.60 14.06 6.69
C LEU A 76 17.97 14.18 8.17
N VAL A 77 17.35 15.09 8.89
CA VAL A 77 17.50 15.22 10.34
C VAL A 77 16.15 15.01 10.99
N LEU A 78 16.05 14.08 11.94
CA LEU A 78 14.87 13.94 12.80
C LEU A 78 15.27 14.22 14.25
N ILE A 79 14.50 15.06 14.92
CA ILE A 79 14.66 15.33 16.35
C ILE A 79 13.34 15.10 17.05
N ALA A 80 13.32 14.18 18.02
CA ALA A 80 12.22 13.97 18.93
C ALA A 80 12.66 14.38 20.35
N THR A 81 12.05 15.44 20.88
CA THR A 81 12.43 16.01 22.18
C THR A 81 11.33 16.94 22.71
N ARG A 82 11.60 17.64 23.81
CA ARG A 82 10.84 18.79 24.27
C ARG A 82 11.52 20.09 23.87
N GLY A 83 10.76 21.16 23.69
CA GLY A 83 11.30 22.47 23.34
C GLY A 83 10.61 23.59 24.09
N PHE A 84 11.26 24.74 24.14
CA PHE A 84 10.73 25.95 24.74
C PHE A 84 11.29 27.16 24.02
N SER A 85 10.70 28.33 24.28
CA SER A 85 11.21 29.60 23.81
C SER A 85 11.60 30.49 24.99
N GLN A 86 12.66 31.28 24.82
CA GLN A 86 13.06 32.28 25.79
C GLN A 86 13.62 33.50 25.05
N LYS A 87 13.01 34.67 25.29
CA LYS A 87 13.39 35.94 24.66
C LYS A 87 13.41 35.87 23.12
N GLY A 88 12.40 35.23 22.52
CA GLY A 88 12.25 35.10 21.06
C GLY A 88 13.25 34.14 20.41
N ARG A 89 13.81 33.20 21.18
CA ARG A 89 14.71 32.14 20.70
C ARG A 89 14.17 30.78 21.14
N GLY A 90 14.13 29.83 20.23
CA GLY A 90 13.74 28.45 20.44
C GLY A 90 14.91 27.57 20.86
N TYR A 91 14.63 26.66 21.79
CA TYR A 91 15.59 25.73 22.35
C TYR A 91 15.02 24.32 22.35
N LEU A 92 15.88 23.35 22.06
CA LEU A 92 15.63 21.92 22.15
C LEU A 92 16.22 21.40 23.45
N ALA A 93 15.36 20.85 24.32
CA ALA A 93 15.81 20.23 25.55
C ALA A 93 16.72 19.02 25.25
N CYS A 94 17.78 18.92 26.03
CA CYS A 94 18.70 17.80 26.07
C CYS A 94 18.47 17.02 27.37
N ALA A 95 18.97 15.78 27.46
CA ALA A 95 18.73 14.95 28.65
C ALA A 95 19.19 15.62 29.96
N ASP A 96 20.18 16.50 29.88
CA ASP A 96 20.76 17.29 30.98
C ASP A 96 20.27 18.74 31.02
N THR A 97 19.15 19.07 30.36
CA THR A 97 18.54 20.40 30.51
C THR A 97 18.03 20.57 31.94
N ILE A 98 18.46 21.67 32.56
CA ILE A 98 18.13 22.07 33.93
C ILE A 98 17.23 23.29 33.83
N THR A 99 16.04 23.21 34.41
CA THR A 99 14.98 24.20 34.18
C THR A 99 15.36 25.62 34.62
N PRO A 100 16.05 25.82 35.77
CA PRO A 100 16.61 27.13 36.15
C PRO A 100 17.65 27.71 35.18
N ASP A 101 18.42 26.87 34.51
CA ASP A 101 19.53 27.24 33.60
C ASP A 101 19.23 26.79 32.16
N SER A 102 17.96 26.88 31.76
CA SER A 102 17.43 26.20 30.57
C SER A 102 18.15 26.60 29.28
N ALA A 103 18.37 27.90 29.04
CA ALA A 103 19.09 28.36 27.85
C ALA A 103 20.55 27.90 27.78
N GLU A 104 21.23 27.76 28.92
CA GLU A 104 22.63 27.32 28.99
C GLU A 104 22.76 25.80 28.85
N THR A 105 21.72 25.05 29.21
CA THR A 105 21.71 23.57 29.26
C THR A 105 20.85 22.92 28.17
N ALA A 106 20.20 23.71 27.31
CA ALA A 106 19.50 23.28 26.11
C ALA A 106 20.28 23.66 24.84
N LEU A 107 19.89 23.07 23.70
CA LEU A 107 20.46 23.35 22.39
C LEU A 107 19.63 24.40 21.65
N PRO A 108 20.16 25.59 21.31
CA PRO A 108 19.44 26.56 20.48
C PRO A 108 19.15 25.99 19.09
N ILE A 109 17.93 26.20 18.57
CA ILE A 109 17.56 25.70 17.22
C ILE A 109 18.41 26.35 16.12
N ALA A 110 18.77 27.63 16.30
CA ALA A 110 19.67 28.34 15.41
C ALA A 110 21.07 27.66 15.33
N ASP A 111 21.58 27.16 16.46
CA ASP A 111 22.89 26.51 16.52
C ASP A 111 22.86 25.12 15.88
N LEU A 112 21.74 24.40 16.03
CA LEU A 112 21.48 23.17 15.28
C LEU A 112 21.56 23.45 13.78
N LEU A 113 20.72 24.35 13.25
CA LEU A 113 20.65 24.63 11.82
C LEU A 113 22.00 25.12 11.26
N ALA A 114 22.68 26.01 11.98
CA ALA A 114 24.02 26.46 11.63
C ALA A 114 25.04 25.31 11.59
N ALA A 115 24.91 24.30 12.46
CA ALA A 115 25.75 23.10 12.41
C ALA A 115 25.40 22.20 11.21
N LEU A 116 24.11 22.07 10.86
CA LEU A 116 23.68 21.32 9.69
C LEU A 116 24.20 21.96 8.39
N HIS A 117 24.17 23.28 8.26
CA HIS A 117 24.71 23.97 7.08
C HIS A 117 26.22 23.76 6.87
N LYS A 118 26.98 23.49 7.94
CA LYS A 118 28.42 23.16 7.83
C LYS A 118 28.69 21.83 7.13
N THR A 119 27.68 20.97 6.97
CA THR A 119 27.81 19.72 6.22
C THR A 119 27.95 19.94 4.71
N LYS A 120 27.49 21.10 4.20
CA LYS A 120 27.47 21.45 2.77
C LYS A 120 26.63 20.49 1.91
N CYS A 121 25.68 19.77 2.51
CA CYS A 121 24.64 19.06 1.76
C CYS A 121 23.82 20.06 0.93
N LYS A 122 23.42 19.65 -0.27
CA LYS A 122 22.63 20.49 -1.19
C LYS A 122 21.19 20.61 -0.73
N GLU A 123 20.67 19.56 -0.09
CA GLU A 123 19.31 19.47 0.40
C GLU A 123 19.34 19.03 1.87
N ILE A 124 18.72 19.80 2.76
CA ILE A 124 18.62 19.46 4.18
C ILE A 124 17.14 19.46 4.57
N ALA A 125 16.62 18.30 4.97
CA ALA A 125 15.27 18.18 5.52
C ALA A 125 15.35 18.03 7.03
N VAL A 126 14.66 18.89 7.77
CA VAL A 126 14.67 18.91 9.24
C VAL A 126 13.26 18.60 9.75
N LEU A 127 13.11 17.40 10.29
CA LEU A 127 11.91 16.87 10.91
C LEU A 127 11.98 17.11 12.43
N LEU A 128 11.03 17.86 12.96
CA LEU A 128 11.00 18.31 14.35
C LEU A 128 9.74 17.79 15.03
N ASP A 129 9.89 16.78 15.88
CA ASP A 129 8.85 16.34 16.80
C ASP A 129 9.13 16.89 18.20
N VAL A 130 8.62 18.09 18.47
CA VAL A 130 9.04 18.90 19.62
C VAL A 130 7.84 19.22 20.49
N ASP A 131 7.75 18.50 21.61
CA ASP A 131 6.70 18.70 22.61
C ASP A 131 6.99 19.94 23.47
N PRO A 132 6.00 20.73 23.89
CA PRO A 132 6.27 21.98 24.57
C PRO A 132 6.70 21.73 26.03
N LEU A 133 7.59 22.59 26.53
CA LEU A 133 8.14 22.55 27.89
C LEU A 133 7.74 23.81 28.66
N THR A 134 7.21 23.61 29.87
CA THR A 134 6.93 24.70 30.82
C THR A 134 8.20 25.04 31.59
N LEU A 135 8.66 26.29 31.48
CA LEU A 135 9.79 26.80 32.27
C LEU A 135 9.34 27.25 33.68
N PRO A 136 10.25 27.40 34.66
CA PRO A 136 9.89 27.83 36.00
C PRO A 136 9.35 29.26 35.97
N GLY A 137 8.17 29.47 36.57
CA GLY A 137 7.49 30.76 36.58
C GLY A 137 6.57 31.01 35.39
N GLU A 138 6.59 30.14 34.37
CA GLU A 138 5.63 30.13 33.28
C GLU A 138 4.41 29.28 33.66
N VAL A 139 3.20 29.73 33.29
CA VAL A 139 1.96 28.98 33.53
C VAL A 139 1.58 28.13 32.32
N VAL A 140 2.00 28.55 31.13
CA VAL A 140 1.67 27.90 29.86
C VAL A 140 2.96 27.29 29.30
N PRO A 141 2.96 26.01 28.89
CA PRO A 141 4.10 25.43 28.18
C PRO A 141 4.35 26.21 26.89
N SER A 142 5.62 26.47 26.58
CA SER A 142 6.01 27.09 25.31
C SER A 142 6.68 26.05 24.43
N GLY A 143 6.54 26.18 23.12
CA GLY A 143 7.29 25.38 22.14
C GLY A 143 8.45 26.18 21.57
N LEU A 144 8.85 25.84 20.35
CA LEU A 144 9.78 26.65 19.58
C LEU A 144 9.14 28.01 19.20
N ASP A 145 9.97 28.99 18.84
CA ASP A 145 9.49 30.30 18.38
C ASP A 145 9.21 30.26 16.87
N GLU A 146 7.95 30.46 16.48
CA GLU A 146 7.51 30.37 15.08
C GLU A 146 8.19 31.42 14.19
N ALA A 147 8.32 32.65 14.67
CA ALA A 147 8.95 33.74 13.92
C ALA A 147 10.46 33.49 13.71
N GLU A 148 11.14 32.93 14.71
CA GLU A 148 12.52 32.49 14.58
C GLU A 148 12.65 31.35 13.56
N LEU A 149 11.78 30.33 13.64
CA LEU A 149 11.77 29.21 12.69
C LEU A 149 11.58 29.68 11.25
N GLN A 150 10.56 30.50 10.99
CA GLN A 150 10.30 31.07 9.68
C GLN A 150 11.54 31.79 9.14
N LYS A 151 12.13 32.68 9.94
CA LYS A 151 13.34 33.41 9.58
C LYS A 151 14.52 32.48 9.29
N LEU A 152 14.72 31.43 10.09
CA LEU A 152 15.84 30.50 9.95
C LEU A 152 15.72 29.66 8.67
N PHE A 153 14.53 29.17 8.33
CA PHE A 153 14.31 28.38 7.12
C PHE A 153 14.34 29.25 5.85
N ASP A 154 13.75 30.45 5.88
CA ASP A 154 13.81 31.39 4.76
C ASP A 154 15.24 31.81 4.43
N ALA A 155 16.08 32.01 5.46
CA ALA A 155 17.48 32.39 5.30
C ALA A 155 18.41 31.22 4.94
N SER A 156 17.96 29.96 5.04
CA SER A 156 18.81 28.78 4.92
C SER A 156 19.41 28.57 3.52
N GLY A 157 18.66 28.93 2.48
CA GLY A 157 19.06 28.72 1.08
C GLY A 157 18.99 27.26 0.59
N ASN A 158 18.74 26.29 1.48
CA ASN A 158 18.83 24.86 1.16
C ASN A 158 18.15 23.93 2.19
N SER A 159 17.24 24.45 3.03
CA SER A 159 16.62 23.66 4.09
C SER A 159 15.09 23.76 4.08
N VAL A 160 14.43 22.64 4.30
CA VAL A 160 12.98 22.53 4.52
C VAL A 160 12.73 21.96 5.91
N GLY A 161 11.75 22.51 6.62
CA GLY A 161 11.39 22.11 7.98
C GLY A 161 9.99 21.49 8.02
N LEU A 162 9.82 20.32 8.65
CA LEU A 162 8.50 19.77 8.96
C LEU A 162 8.41 19.60 10.47
N LEU A 163 7.38 20.21 11.08
CA LEU A 163 7.09 20.03 12.50
C LEU A 163 5.91 19.08 12.67
N SER A 164 5.95 18.30 13.75
CA SER A 164 4.87 17.38 14.09
C SER A 164 3.57 18.09 14.49
N CYS A 165 3.66 19.31 15.00
CA CYS A 165 2.54 20.12 15.46
C CYS A 165 2.88 21.62 15.34
N GLU A 166 1.90 22.49 15.54
CA GLU A 166 2.11 23.94 15.64
C GLU A 166 3.02 24.26 16.84
N PRO A 167 3.92 25.25 16.73
CA PRO A 167 4.78 25.65 17.84
C PRO A 167 3.96 25.98 19.11
N GLY A 168 4.26 25.28 20.21
CA GLY A 168 3.56 25.45 21.49
C GLY A 168 2.35 24.55 21.69
N THR A 169 1.91 23.81 20.67
CA THR A 169 0.91 22.75 20.78
C THR A 169 1.56 21.40 21.03
N ARG A 170 0.78 20.37 21.36
CA ARG A 170 1.29 19.03 21.68
C ARG A 170 1.43 18.14 20.44
N SER A 171 2.44 17.28 20.48
CA SER A 171 2.54 16.09 19.65
C SER A 171 2.17 14.86 20.47
N PHE A 172 1.16 14.13 20.01
CA PHE A 172 0.53 13.07 20.78
C PHE A 172 1.10 11.69 20.46
N GLU A 173 1.03 10.83 21.46
CA GLU A 173 1.38 9.42 21.40
C GLU A 173 0.16 8.50 21.38
N SER A 174 0.31 7.25 20.95
CA SER A 174 -0.76 6.26 21.05
C SER A 174 -0.27 5.01 21.76
N GLY A 175 -0.98 4.64 22.84
CA GLY A 175 -0.66 3.44 23.63
C GLY A 175 -0.90 2.14 22.85
N SER A 176 -1.89 2.12 21.95
CA SER A 176 -2.18 0.95 21.10
C SER A 176 -1.16 0.78 19.99
N LEU A 177 -0.74 1.88 19.36
CA LEU A 177 0.32 1.87 18.35
C LEU A 177 1.71 1.67 18.98
N ARG A 178 1.89 2.07 20.24
CA ARG A 178 3.19 2.13 20.94
C ARG A 178 4.22 3.02 20.23
N HIS A 179 3.73 4.13 19.67
CA HIS A 179 4.50 5.11 18.91
C HIS A 179 3.97 6.53 19.20
N GLY A 180 4.78 7.56 18.91
CA GLY A 180 4.24 8.90 18.65
C GLY A 180 3.36 8.85 17.40
N ILE A 181 2.16 9.46 17.39
CA ILE A 181 1.22 9.34 16.26
C ILE A 181 1.82 9.87 14.96
N TRP A 182 2.46 11.04 15.00
CA TRP A 182 3.14 11.60 13.84
C TRP A 182 4.34 10.74 13.38
N ARG A 183 5.16 10.26 14.34
CA ARG A 183 6.29 9.37 14.07
C ARG A 183 5.85 8.01 13.51
N HIS A 184 4.71 7.48 13.94
CA HIS A 184 4.12 6.26 13.40
C HIS A 184 3.87 6.39 11.91
N HIS A 185 3.23 7.48 11.48
CA HIS A 185 2.96 7.74 10.06
C HIS A 185 4.24 8.01 9.27
N LEU A 186 5.28 8.64 9.86
CA LEU A 186 6.60 8.68 9.24
C LEU A 186 7.19 7.28 9.00
N ILE A 187 7.06 6.38 9.99
CA ILE A 187 7.51 4.99 9.87
C ILE A 187 6.73 4.28 8.75
N GLU A 188 5.41 4.45 8.68
CA GLU A 188 4.59 3.85 7.63
C GLU A 188 5.04 4.29 6.22
N MET A 189 5.29 5.58 6.03
CA MET A 189 5.83 6.11 4.78
C MET A 189 7.21 5.51 4.48
N LEU A 190 8.17 5.61 5.41
CA LEU A 190 9.56 5.19 5.17
C LEU A 190 9.75 3.66 5.15
N THR A 191 8.74 2.88 5.53
CA THR A 191 8.69 1.42 5.35
C THR A 191 7.87 0.98 4.13
N GLY A 192 7.25 1.92 3.41
CA GLY A 192 6.43 1.65 2.23
C GLY A 192 5.08 1.01 2.55
N LYS A 193 4.64 1.07 3.81
CA LYS A 193 3.28 0.67 4.24
C LYS A 193 2.23 1.70 3.83
N ALA A 194 2.61 2.96 3.76
CA ALA A 194 1.83 4.03 3.18
C ALA A 194 2.51 4.57 1.92
N ARG A 195 1.69 4.91 0.90
CA ARG A 195 2.16 5.39 -0.40
C ARG A 195 1.42 6.61 -0.92
N SER A 196 0.42 7.11 -0.20
CA SER A 196 -0.32 8.31 -0.62
C SER A 196 0.66 9.49 -0.78
N GLY A 197 0.51 10.25 -1.86
CA GLY A 197 1.43 11.32 -2.25
C GLY A 197 2.78 10.88 -2.85
N VAL A 198 3.15 9.61 -2.83
CA VAL A 198 4.42 9.14 -3.44
C VAL A 198 4.32 9.19 -4.97
N ALA A 199 5.33 9.77 -5.62
CA ALA A 199 5.37 9.84 -7.07
C ALA A 199 5.50 8.44 -7.71
N LYS A 200 5.05 8.30 -8.97
CA LYS A 200 5.09 7.02 -9.71
C LYS A 200 6.49 6.39 -9.83
N ASP A 201 7.53 7.21 -9.78
CA ASP A 201 8.93 6.77 -9.79
C ASP A 201 9.46 6.39 -8.40
N GLY A 202 8.59 6.38 -7.38
CA GLY A 202 8.90 6.04 -6.00
C GLY A 202 9.47 7.19 -5.18
N ARG A 203 9.58 8.42 -5.72
CA ARG A 203 10.10 9.57 -4.97
C ARG A 203 9.04 10.15 -4.05
N LEU A 204 9.40 10.33 -2.78
CA LEU A 204 8.62 11.05 -1.78
C LEU A 204 9.27 12.43 -1.53
N THR A 205 8.54 13.51 -1.77
CA THR A 205 9.00 14.89 -1.51
C THR A 205 8.61 15.36 -0.10
N ALA A 206 9.17 16.49 0.34
CA ALA A 206 8.81 17.10 1.61
C ALA A 206 7.34 17.56 1.63
N THR A 207 6.85 18.16 0.54
CA THR A 207 5.42 18.51 0.39
C THR A 207 4.53 17.28 0.49
N ALA A 208 4.82 16.23 -0.28
CA ALA A 208 4.00 15.02 -0.28
C ALA A 208 3.97 14.33 1.10
N LEU A 209 5.10 14.36 1.82
CA LEU A 209 5.17 13.87 3.19
C LEU A 209 4.33 14.74 4.15
N HIS A 210 4.40 16.07 4.02
CA HIS A 210 3.61 16.99 4.85
C HIS A 210 2.11 16.85 4.59
N ASP A 211 1.68 16.77 3.33
CA ASP A 211 0.28 16.56 2.95
C ASP A 211 -0.27 15.26 3.55
N PHE A 212 0.47 14.16 3.40
CA PHE A 212 0.12 12.87 3.99
C PHE A 212 0.00 12.96 5.52
N LEU A 213 0.95 13.58 6.21
CA LEU A 213 0.92 13.71 7.67
C LEU A 213 -0.25 14.58 8.14
N THR A 214 -0.56 15.65 7.40
CA THR A 214 -1.68 16.56 7.69
C THR A 214 -3.04 15.85 7.59
N ASP A 215 -3.17 14.87 6.70
CA ASP A 215 -4.37 14.05 6.60
C ASP A 215 -4.39 12.88 7.61
N ALA A 216 -3.29 12.13 7.73
CA ALA A 216 -3.25 10.90 8.52
C ALA A 216 -3.31 11.14 10.04
N VAL A 217 -2.62 12.16 10.54
CA VAL A 217 -2.50 12.43 11.99
C VAL A 217 -3.86 12.72 12.64
N PRO A 218 -4.71 13.63 12.13
CA PRO A 218 -6.04 13.87 12.71
C PRO A 218 -6.95 12.64 12.67
N ARG A 219 -6.83 11.77 11.64
CA ARG A 219 -7.60 10.52 11.56
C ARG A 219 -7.21 9.55 12.68
N THR A 220 -5.92 9.42 12.96
CA THR A 220 -5.40 8.54 14.02
C THR A 220 -5.68 9.10 15.41
N LEU A 221 -5.64 10.42 15.60
CA LEU A 221 -6.03 11.07 16.85
C LEU A 221 -7.47 10.71 17.26
N ARG A 222 -8.43 10.87 16.34
CA ARG A 222 -9.84 10.53 16.56
C ARG A 222 -10.09 9.07 16.93
N ARG A 223 -9.17 8.17 16.55
CA ARG A 223 -9.23 6.73 16.88
C ARG A 223 -8.51 6.40 18.19
N SER A 224 -7.55 7.21 18.61
CA SER A 224 -6.68 6.96 19.76
C SER A 224 -7.18 7.63 21.05
N TYR A 225 -7.97 8.68 20.94
CA TYR A 225 -8.46 9.48 22.06
C TYR A 225 -9.98 9.64 22.03
N ASP A 226 -10.61 9.57 23.21
CA ASP A 226 -12.04 9.82 23.38
C ASP A 226 -12.38 11.32 23.35
N SER A 227 -11.44 12.17 23.78
CA SER A 227 -11.52 13.62 23.67
C SER A 227 -11.05 14.10 22.29
N PRO A 228 -11.63 15.18 21.75
CA PRO A 228 -11.14 15.80 20.54
C PRO A 228 -9.78 16.44 20.81
N GLU A 229 -8.71 15.75 20.40
CA GLU A 229 -7.35 16.27 20.38
C GLU A 229 -7.01 16.79 18.98
N GLU A 230 -6.18 17.83 18.90
CA GLU A 230 -5.73 18.44 17.66
C GLU A 230 -4.20 18.44 17.57
N GLN A 231 -3.69 18.05 16.41
CA GLN A 231 -2.28 18.10 16.07
C GLN A 231 -2.16 18.44 14.59
N THR A 232 -1.62 19.61 14.29
CA THR A 232 -1.52 20.14 12.93
C THR A 232 -0.05 20.22 12.50
N PRO A 233 0.43 19.30 11.64
CA PRO A 233 1.79 19.36 11.11
C PRO A 233 2.05 20.65 10.34
N GLN A 234 3.26 21.21 10.49
CA GLN A 234 3.65 22.47 9.85
C GLN A 234 4.80 22.27 8.86
N LEU A 235 4.86 23.11 7.83
CA LEU A 235 5.91 23.14 6.82
C LEU A 235 6.57 24.51 6.80
N PHE A 236 7.90 24.56 6.84
CA PHE A 236 8.71 25.77 6.75
C PHE A 236 9.70 25.67 5.59
N GLY A 237 10.01 26.80 4.96
CA GLY A 237 10.91 26.83 3.80
C GLY A 237 10.29 26.24 2.55
N GLU A 238 9.03 26.61 2.25
CA GLU A 238 8.23 26.08 1.12
C GLU A 238 8.94 26.12 -0.23
N ALA A 239 9.87 27.08 -0.43
CA ALA A 239 10.73 27.15 -1.61
C ALA A 239 11.55 25.87 -1.88
N TYR A 240 11.69 25.00 -0.88
CA TYR A 240 12.45 23.76 -0.92
C TYR A 240 11.56 22.51 -0.68
N ALA A 241 10.24 22.65 -0.75
CA ALA A 241 9.32 21.56 -0.43
C ALA A 241 9.33 20.41 -1.45
N ASP A 242 9.86 20.63 -2.65
CA ASP A 242 10.09 19.60 -3.67
C ASP A 242 11.30 18.69 -3.37
N PHE A 243 12.06 18.95 -2.31
CA PHE A 243 13.18 18.11 -1.91
C PHE A 243 12.73 16.67 -1.67
N VAL A 244 13.46 15.73 -2.24
CA VAL A 244 13.13 14.31 -2.12
C VAL A 244 13.61 13.82 -0.75
N ILE A 245 12.69 13.39 0.10
CA ILE A 245 12.97 12.80 1.41
C ILE A 245 13.36 11.33 1.28
N ALA A 246 12.70 10.56 0.41
CA ALA A 246 12.92 9.12 0.30
C ALA A 246 12.75 8.64 -1.14
N ASP A 247 13.49 7.58 -1.49
CA ASP A 247 13.35 6.84 -2.74
C ASP A 247 12.79 5.45 -2.40
N LEU A 248 11.48 5.32 -2.50
CA LEU A 248 10.77 4.07 -2.23
C LEU A 248 10.73 3.14 -3.46
N GLY A 249 11.35 3.49 -4.60
CA GLY A 249 11.22 2.72 -5.83
C GLY A 249 11.63 1.24 -5.68
N LYS A 250 12.57 0.94 -4.77
CA LYS A 250 12.96 -0.44 -4.43
C LYS A 250 11.92 -1.18 -3.58
N LEU A 251 11.24 -0.49 -2.68
CA LEU A 251 10.22 -1.06 -1.80
C LEU A 251 8.90 -1.29 -2.54
N LEU A 252 8.53 -0.33 -3.40
CA LEU A 252 7.26 -0.37 -4.11
C LEU A 252 7.32 -1.26 -5.37
N GLY A 253 8.54 -1.61 -5.83
CA GLY A 253 8.76 -2.32 -7.08
C GLY A 253 8.37 -1.49 -8.30
N PRO A 254 8.56 -2.02 -9.52
CA PRO A 254 7.93 -1.45 -10.71
C PRO A 254 6.42 -1.75 -10.65
N GLY A 255 5.65 -0.97 -9.88
CA GLY A 255 4.19 -1.01 -9.92
C GLY A 255 3.51 -1.01 -8.56
N GLY A 256 3.15 0.18 -8.09
CA GLY A 256 1.94 0.40 -7.28
C GLY A 256 0.67 0.17 -8.12
N GLU A 257 0.69 -0.83 -9.00
CA GLU A 257 -0.34 -1.09 -9.99
C GLU A 257 -1.02 -2.40 -9.61
N LEU A 258 -2.35 -2.38 -9.60
CA LEU A 258 -3.18 -3.51 -9.22
C LEU A 258 -2.83 -4.80 -9.98
N LEU A 259 -2.33 -4.68 -11.21
CA LEU A 259 -2.08 -5.77 -12.14
C LEU A 259 -0.59 -5.89 -12.54
N ASP A 260 0.31 -5.90 -11.56
CA ASP A 260 1.73 -6.22 -11.74
C ASP A 260 1.92 -7.68 -12.24
N PRO A 261 2.58 -7.90 -13.40
CA PRO A 261 2.93 -9.24 -13.88
C PRO A 261 3.71 -10.11 -12.90
N GLY A 262 4.54 -9.52 -12.02
CA GLY A 262 5.24 -10.26 -10.96
C GLY A 262 4.31 -10.84 -9.89
N ARG A 263 3.12 -10.24 -9.72
CA ARG A 263 2.09 -10.67 -8.78
C ARG A 263 1.06 -11.60 -9.43
N MET A 264 1.02 -11.71 -10.75
CA MET A 264 0.02 -12.55 -11.44
C MET A 264 0.36 -14.04 -11.31
N LYS A 265 -0.55 -14.81 -10.71
CA LYS A 265 -0.49 -16.28 -10.66
C LYS A 265 -1.14 -16.89 -11.90
N ARG A 266 -2.33 -16.40 -12.26
CA ARG A 266 -3.14 -17.01 -13.31
C ARG A 266 -4.14 -16.02 -13.91
N VAL A 267 -4.40 -16.15 -15.20
CA VAL A 267 -5.48 -15.45 -15.92
C VAL A 267 -6.40 -16.49 -16.52
N ALA A 268 -7.71 -16.32 -16.33
CA ALA A 268 -8.70 -17.25 -16.86
C ALA A 268 -10.02 -16.55 -17.22
N PHE A 269 -10.67 -16.99 -18.29
CA PHE A 269 -12.09 -16.68 -18.50
C PHE A 269 -12.91 -17.67 -17.69
N ARG A 270 -13.94 -17.18 -16.99
CA ARG A 270 -14.77 -17.98 -16.09
C ARG A 270 -16.26 -17.71 -16.34
N SER A 271 -17.08 -18.72 -16.16
CA SER A 271 -18.52 -18.55 -15.95
C SER A 271 -18.98 -19.37 -14.77
N VAL A 272 -19.98 -18.84 -14.08
CA VAL A 272 -20.61 -19.44 -12.91
C VAL A 272 -22.11 -19.45 -13.14
N ASN A 273 -22.72 -20.63 -13.08
CA ASN A 273 -24.16 -20.84 -13.23
C ASN A 273 -24.67 -21.75 -12.11
N THR A 274 -25.87 -21.49 -11.61
CA THR A 274 -26.56 -22.41 -10.70
C THR A 274 -27.47 -23.36 -11.48
N GLY A 275 -27.70 -24.54 -10.94
CA GLY A 275 -28.66 -25.52 -11.46
C GLY A 275 -29.22 -26.37 -10.32
N LYS A 276 -30.36 -27.04 -10.51
CA LYS A 276 -30.95 -27.85 -9.43
C LYS A 276 -30.28 -29.23 -9.39
N ILE A 277 -30.00 -29.73 -8.18
CA ILE A 277 -29.44 -31.08 -7.98
C ILE A 277 -30.33 -32.16 -8.64
N LYS A 278 -31.65 -31.94 -8.63
CA LYS A 278 -32.65 -32.87 -9.19
C LYS A 278 -32.58 -32.99 -10.72
N GLU A 279 -31.93 -32.05 -11.39
CA GLU A 279 -31.78 -32.02 -12.85
C GLU A 279 -30.50 -32.74 -13.32
N LEU A 280 -29.59 -33.10 -12.40
CA LEU A 280 -28.39 -33.87 -12.72
C LEU A 280 -28.77 -35.26 -13.22
N ALA A 281 -28.11 -35.74 -14.27
CA ALA A 281 -28.39 -37.04 -14.88
C ALA A 281 -28.22 -38.21 -13.90
N GLY A 282 -27.32 -38.10 -12.93
CA GLY A 282 -27.10 -39.10 -11.88
C GLY A 282 -28.05 -39.01 -10.68
N TYR A 283 -28.98 -38.05 -10.65
CA TYR A 283 -29.91 -37.86 -9.54
C TYR A 283 -30.85 -39.07 -9.37
N ARG A 284 -31.12 -39.45 -8.11
CA ARG A 284 -32.04 -40.54 -7.76
C ARG A 284 -33.01 -40.08 -6.68
N LYS A 285 -34.32 -40.17 -6.99
CA LYS A 285 -35.41 -39.81 -6.07
C LYS A 285 -35.40 -40.55 -4.73
N SER A 286 -34.78 -41.72 -4.67
CA SER A 286 -34.68 -42.54 -3.46
C SER A 286 -33.57 -42.11 -2.49
N GLN A 287 -32.72 -41.15 -2.86
CA GLN A 287 -31.63 -40.67 -2.00
C GLN A 287 -32.00 -39.36 -1.30
N ASN A 288 -31.61 -39.24 -0.03
CA ASN A 288 -31.83 -38.03 0.76
C ASN A 288 -31.03 -36.86 0.18
N MET A 289 -31.60 -35.66 0.25
CA MET A 289 -30.91 -34.44 -0.15
C MET A 289 -29.94 -33.95 0.93
N PRO A 290 -28.86 -33.27 0.54
CA PRO A 290 -28.01 -32.55 1.48
C PRO A 290 -28.79 -31.59 2.37
N ASP A 291 -28.50 -31.66 3.67
CA ASP A 291 -29.01 -30.76 4.70
C ASP A 291 -27.95 -29.79 5.22
N ARG A 292 -26.68 -29.99 4.82
CA ARG A 292 -25.54 -29.12 5.11
C ARG A 292 -24.41 -29.30 4.09
N VAL A 293 -23.54 -28.30 3.98
CA VAL A 293 -22.28 -28.42 3.20
C VAL A 293 -21.25 -29.23 3.99
N ASN A 294 -21.03 -30.49 3.59
CA ASN A 294 -19.99 -31.34 4.15
C ASN A 294 -19.36 -32.24 3.06
N GLU A 295 -18.35 -33.02 3.43
CA GLU A 295 -17.67 -33.93 2.49
C GLU A 295 -18.64 -34.95 1.84
N TRP A 296 -19.66 -35.38 2.58
CA TRP A 296 -20.69 -36.27 2.05
C TRP A 296 -21.52 -35.58 0.95
N ALA A 297 -21.96 -34.34 1.16
CA ALA A 297 -22.73 -33.56 0.19
C ALA A 297 -21.92 -33.31 -1.08
N ARG A 298 -20.63 -33.00 -0.93
CA ARG A 298 -19.69 -32.89 -2.06
C ARG A 298 -19.59 -34.20 -2.83
N LYS A 299 -19.29 -35.32 -2.17
CA LYS A 299 -19.24 -36.66 -2.81
C LYS A 299 -20.58 -37.09 -3.42
N TYR A 300 -21.70 -36.65 -2.85
CA TYR A 300 -23.02 -36.87 -3.40
C TYR A 300 -23.18 -36.15 -4.74
N VAL A 301 -22.95 -34.83 -4.77
CA VAL A 301 -23.04 -34.01 -5.98
C VAL A 301 -22.05 -34.50 -7.05
N ASN A 302 -20.80 -34.75 -6.67
CA ASN A 302 -19.76 -35.23 -7.58
C ASN A 302 -20.17 -36.51 -8.31
N ARG A 303 -20.80 -37.46 -7.60
CA ARG A 303 -21.31 -38.70 -8.20
C ARG A 303 -22.53 -38.46 -9.10
N ALA A 304 -23.41 -37.55 -8.71
CA ALA A 304 -24.61 -37.24 -9.49
C ALA A 304 -24.26 -36.52 -10.81
N ALA A 305 -23.21 -35.69 -10.82
CA ALA A 305 -22.83 -34.85 -11.96
C ALA A 305 -21.88 -35.53 -12.97
N VAL A 306 -21.41 -36.77 -12.74
CA VAL A 306 -20.39 -37.42 -13.60
C VAL A 306 -20.82 -37.47 -15.08
N ALA A 307 -22.06 -37.85 -15.35
CA ALA A 307 -22.57 -37.94 -16.72
C ALA A 307 -22.74 -36.55 -17.36
N ASP A 308 -23.16 -35.56 -16.58
CA ASP A 308 -23.33 -34.18 -17.02
C ASP A 308 -21.97 -33.52 -17.34
N ILE A 309 -20.96 -33.71 -16.48
CA ILE A 309 -19.58 -33.26 -16.72
C ILE A 309 -19.03 -33.92 -18.00
N LYS A 310 -19.25 -35.23 -18.16
CA LYS A 310 -18.81 -35.92 -19.38
C LYS A 310 -19.48 -35.36 -20.63
N ALA A 311 -20.79 -35.08 -20.59
CA ALA A 311 -21.50 -34.49 -21.72
C ALA A 311 -20.98 -33.08 -22.06
N ASP A 312 -20.68 -32.25 -21.05
CA ASP A 312 -20.08 -30.93 -21.23
C ASP A 312 -18.69 -31.02 -21.92
N LEU A 313 -17.85 -31.96 -21.46
CA LEU A 313 -16.54 -32.21 -22.05
C LEU A 313 -16.63 -32.76 -23.47
N ASP A 314 -17.51 -33.72 -23.74
CA ASP A 314 -17.67 -34.32 -25.07
C ASP A 314 -18.13 -33.26 -26.09
N ASN A 315 -19.13 -32.44 -25.73
CA ASN A 315 -19.60 -31.34 -26.56
C ASN A 315 -18.48 -30.31 -26.83
N THR A 316 -17.74 -29.93 -25.79
CA THR A 316 -16.65 -28.96 -25.92
C THR A 316 -15.51 -29.54 -26.75
N PHE A 317 -15.18 -30.82 -26.57
CA PHE A 317 -14.15 -31.53 -27.33
C PHE A 317 -14.44 -31.53 -28.83
N ASP A 318 -15.68 -31.85 -29.22
CA ASP A 318 -16.08 -31.89 -30.62
C ASP A 318 -15.97 -30.49 -31.27
N MET A 319 -16.48 -29.46 -30.59
CA MET A 319 -16.37 -28.07 -31.04
C MET A 319 -14.92 -27.61 -31.17
N VAL A 320 -14.08 -27.91 -30.18
CA VAL A 320 -12.65 -27.54 -30.18
C VAL A 320 -11.91 -28.25 -31.32
N ARG A 321 -12.18 -29.54 -31.53
CA ARG A 321 -11.55 -30.31 -32.60
C ARG A 321 -11.93 -29.80 -33.98
N GLU A 322 -13.20 -29.44 -34.17
CA GLU A 322 -13.70 -28.86 -35.42
C GLU A 322 -13.10 -27.49 -35.72
N GLN A 323 -13.12 -26.57 -34.74
CA GLN A 323 -12.74 -25.18 -34.96
C GLN A 323 -11.23 -24.94 -34.99
N PHE A 324 -10.44 -25.73 -34.26
CA PHE A 324 -8.98 -25.54 -34.16
C PHE A 324 -8.16 -26.60 -34.91
N GLY A 325 -8.80 -27.68 -35.39
CA GLY A 325 -8.12 -28.73 -36.15
C GLY A 325 -7.15 -29.59 -35.35
N TYR A 326 -7.24 -29.61 -34.01
CA TYR A 326 -6.39 -30.43 -33.15
C TYR A 326 -6.53 -31.93 -33.47
N LYS A 327 -5.41 -32.65 -33.43
CA LYS A 327 -5.40 -34.12 -33.57
C LYS A 327 -5.67 -34.75 -32.22
N ARG A 328 -6.13 -36.01 -32.22
CA ARG A 328 -6.39 -36.79 -30.99
C ARG A 328 -5.19 -36.88 -30.04
N LYS A 329 -3.96 -36.70 -30.53
CA LYS A 329 -2.73 -36.69 -29.71
C LYS A 329 -2.44 -35.33 -29.06
N ASP A 330 -3.08 -34.26 -29.54
CA ASP A 330 -2.90 -32.90 -29.05
C ASP A 330 -3.92 -32.58 -27.93
N LEU A 331 -4.86 -33.49 -27.67
CA LEU A 331 -5.95 -33.33 -26.71
C LEU A 331 -5.83 -34.39 -25.61
N ASP A 332 -5.83 -33.92 -24.37
CA ASP A 332 -5.93 -34.75 -23.17
C ASP A 332 -7.22 -34.39 -22.43
N VAL A 333 -8.14 -35.36 -22.32
CA VAL A 333 -9.48 -35.16 -21.77
C VAL A 333 -9.69 -36.14 -20.63
N SER A 334 -10.12 -35.61 -19.49
CA SER A 334 -10.44 -36.42 -18.32
C SER A 334 -11.70 -35.90 -17.64
N ALA A 335 -12.60 -36.83 -17.29
CA ALA A 335 -13.71 -36.59 -16.39
C ALA A 335 -13.37 -37.31 -15.07
N GLU A 336 -13.03 -36.54 -14.04
CA GLU A 336 -12.68 -37.06 -12.74
C GLU A 336 -13.96 -37.33 -11.91
N ARG A 337 -13.86 -38.24 -10.93
CA ARG A 337 -15.02 -38.63 -10.08
C ARG A 337 -15.22 -37.69 -8.89
N ASP A 338 -14.45 -36.61 -8.83
CA ASP A 338 -14.41 -35.63 -7.76
C ASP A 338 -15.17 -34.34 -8.10
N GLY A 339 -16.01 -34.36 -9.14
CA GLY A 339 -16.80 -33.21 -9.57
C GLY A 339 -16.04 -32.26 -10.48
N MET A 340 -14.88 -32.67 -11.01
CA MET A 340 -14.07 -31.92 -11.96
C MET A 340 -13.90 -32.68 -13.28
N GLY A 341 -13.76 -31.93 -14.38
CA GLY A 341 -13.33 -32.43 -15.67
C GLY A 341 -12.47 -31.40 -16.40
N TYR A 342 -11.60 -31.86 -17.30
CA TYR A 342 -10.75 -30.96 -18.08
C TYR A 342 -10.51 -31.43 -19.53
N ILE A 343 -10.16 -30.46 -20.38
CA ILE A 343 -9.57 -30.63 -21.70
C ILE A 343 -8.28 -29.80 -21.72
N ARG A 344 -7.14 -30.46 -21.92
CA ARG A 344 -5.85 -29.81 -22.14
C ARG A 344 -5.49 -29.84 -23.61
N THR A 345 -5.05 -28.71 -24.11
CA THR A 345 -4.59 -28.50 -25.48
C THR A 345 -3.22 -27.79 -25.47
N PRO A 346 -2.53 -27.65 -26.61
CA PRO A 346 -1.32 -26.85 -26.70
C PRO A 346 -1.55 -25.35 -26.41
N ASP A 347 -2.76 -24.84 -26.65
CA ASP A 347 -3.07 -23.41 -26.60
C ASP A 347 -3.88 -22.98 -25.37
N PHE A 348 -4.53 -23.91 -24.67
CA PHE A 348 -5.36 -23.63 -23.51
C PHE A 348 -5.69 -24.88 -22.69
N GLU A 349 -6.16 -24.68 -21.46
CA GLU A 349 -6.78 -25.68 -20.60
C GLU A 349 -8.21 -25.25 -20.28
N TYR A 350 -9.20 -26.08 -20.64
CA TYR A 350 -10.59 -25.93 -20.24
C TYR A 350 -10.88 -26.81 -19.03
N ILE A 351 -11.55 -26.27 -18.02
CA ILE A 351 -11.92 -26.98 -16.80
C ILE A 351 -13.40 -26.73 -16.54
N VAL A 352 -14.13 -27.78 -16.17
CA VAL A 352 -15.50 -27.70 -15.66
C VAL A 352 -15.54 -28.32 -14.27
N THR A 353 -16.15 -27.64 -13.31
CA THR A 353 -16.39 -28.15 -11.95
C THR A 353 -17.84 -27.98 -11.54
N VAL A 354 -18.31 -28.91 -10.72
CA VAL A 354 -19.65 -28.90 -10.13
C VAL A 354 -19.53 -29.05 -8.63
N ASN A 355 -19.99 -28.05 -7.89
CA ASN A 355 -19.96 -28.04 -6.43
C ASN A 355 -21.36 -27.86 -5.85
N VAL A 356 -21.58 -28.30 -4.62
CA VAL A 356 -22.82 -27.96 -3.88
C VAL A 356 -22.88 -26.46 -3.65
N ASN A 357 -24.03 -25.84 -3.88
CA ASN A 357 -24.23 -24.42 -3.57
C ASN A 357 -24.36 -24.26 -2.04
N PRO A 358 -23.48 -23.48 -1.37
CA PRO A 358 -23.57 -23.26 0.06
C PRO A 358 -24.79 -22.44 0.49
N ASP A 359 -25.35 -21.63 -0.42
CA ASP A 359 -26.46 -20.73 -0.13
C ASP A 359 -27.83 -21.41 -0.34
N ASP A 360 -27.90 -22.39 -1.24
CA ASP A 360 -29.08 -23.24 -1.47
C ASP A 360 -28.65 -24.69 -1.70
N LEU A 361 -28.82 -25.54 -0.70
CA LEU A 361 -28.42 -26.95 -0.74
C LEU A 361 -29.23 -27.81 -1.72
N THR A 362 -30.27 -27.25 -2.36
CA THR A 362 -31.00 -27.89 -3.47
C THR A 362 -30.34 -27.65 -4.83
N GLU A 363 -29.29 -26.82 -4.85
CA GLU A 363 -28.59 -26.38 -6.04
C GLU A 363 -27.14 -26.86 -6.10
N VAL A 364 -26.64 -26.88 -7.33
CA VAL A 364 -25.22 -26.98 -7.65
C VAL A 364 -24.75 -25.70 -8.32
N ILE A 365 -23.47 -25.40 -8.12
CA ILE A 365 -22.74 -24.36 -8.84
C ILE A 365 -21.90 -25.05 -9.90
N TRP A 366 -22.21 -24.75 -11.16
CA TRP A 366 -21.38 -25.06 -12.31
C TRP A 366 -20.39 -23.93 -12.52
N GLN A 367 -19.11 -24.27 -12.50
CA GLN A 367 -18.05 -23.35 -12.90
C GLN A 367 -17.34 -23.90 -14.12
N ARG A 368 -17.24 -23.09 -15.18
CA ARG A 368 -16.43 -23.37 -16.36
C ARG A 368 -15.31 -22.37 -16.42
N GLU A 369 -14.13 -22.82 -16.80
CA GLU A 369 -12.94 -22.01 -16.84
C GLU A 369 -12.10 -22.36 -18.06
N ILE A 370 -11.53 -21.35 -18.72
CA ILE A 370 -10.47 -21.52 -19.69
C ILE A 370 -9.26 -20.67 -19.28
N GLY A 371 -8.12 -21.34 -19.11
CA GLY A 371 -6.86 -20.75 -18.69
C GLY A 371 -5.69 -21.31 -19.49
N ARG A 372 -4.46 -21.02 -19.04
CA ARG A 372 -3.20 -21.42 -19.73
C ARG A 372 -3.19 -21.07 -21.23
N LEU A 373 -3.70 -19.88 -21.55
CA LEU A 373 -3.85 -19.40 -22.92
C LEU A 373 -2.48 -19.18 -23.58
N SER A 374 -2.33 -19.54 -24.85
CA SER A 374 -1.09 -19.28 -25.62
C SER A 374 -0.86 -17.80 -25.93
N GLY A 375 -1.92 -16.99 -25.89
CA GLY A 375 -1.81 -15.52 -25.96
C GLY A 375 -3.13 -14.81 -26.33
N PRO A 376 -3.11 -13.47 -26.42
CA PRO A 376 -4.30 -12.66 -26.74
C PRO A 376 -4.81 -12.90 -28.17
N GLU A 377 -3.91 -13.15 -29.12
CA GLU A 377 -4.30 -13.44 -30.51
C GLU A 377 -5.14 -14.71 -30.62
N PHE A 378 -4.89 -15.70 -29.75
CA PHE A 378 -5.72 -16.89 -29.67
C PHE A 378 -7.15 -16.56 -29.21
N VAL A 379 -7.30 -15.70 -28.19
CA VAL A 379 -8.62 -15.26 -27.69
C VAL A 379 -9.39 -14.46 -28.76
N ARG A 380 -8.67 -13.66 -29.56
CA ARG A 380 -9.24 -12.89 -30.68
C ARG A 380 -9.56 -13.75 -31.91
N SER A 381 -9.10 -14.99 -31.94
CA SER A 381 -9.28 -15.86 -33.12
C SER A 381 -10.76 -16.17 -33.38
N PRO A 382 -11.17 -16.33 -34.66
CA PRO A 382 -12.53 -16.76 -35.00
C PRO A 382 -12.91 -18.10 -34.37
N GLY A 383 -11.96 -19.03 -34.25
CA GLY A 383 -12.20 -20.34 -33.61
C GLY A 383 -12.53 -20.21 -32.13
N PHE A 384 -11.82 -19.36 -31.39
CA PHE A 384 -12.14 -19.09 -29.98
C PHE A 384 -13.52 -18.47 -29.83
N GLN A 385 -13.87 -17.49 -30.66
CA GLN A 385 -15.19 -16.87 -30.61
C GLN A 385 -16.31 -17.86 -30.98
N ALA A 386 -16.08 -18.77 -31.93
CA ALA A 386 -17.04 -19.79 -32.30
C ALA A 386 -17.32 -20.78 -31.17
N VAL A 387 -16.28 -21.20 -30.42
CA VAL A 387 -16.43 -22.18 -29.34
C VAL A 387 -16.88 -21.54 -28.02
N PHE A 388 -16.24 -20.44 -27.63
CA PHE A 388 -16.33 -19.89 -26.28
C PHE A 388 -16.99 -18.51 -26.21
N GLY A 389 -17.34 -17.92 -27.36
CA GLY A 389 -17.88 -16.55 -27.49
C GLY A 389 -19.00 -16.19 -26.54
N ASN A 390 -19.83 -17.18 -26.19
CA ASN A 390 -21.02 -17.01 -25.35
C ASN A 390 -20.96 -17.79 -24.03
N VAL A 391 -19.85 -18.46 -23.74
CA VAL A 391 -19.72 -19.38 -22.60
C VAL A 391 -19.31 -18.64 -21.33
N PHE A 392 -18.43 -17.66 -21.46
CA PHE A 392 -17.81 -16.96 -20.33
C PHE A 392 -18.36 -15.54 -20.16
N ASP A 393 -18.50 -15.11 -18.90
CA ASP A 393 -18.96 -13.76 -18.53
C ASP A 393 -17.99 -13.04 -17.59
N ARG A 394 -16.89 -13.69 -17.18
CA ARG A 394 -15.87 -13.14 -16.30
C ARG A 394 -14.47 -13.34 -16.88
N LEU A 395 -13.61 -12.34 -16.68
CA LEU A 395 -12.16 -12.48 -16.75
C LEU A 395 -11.59 -12.36 -15.34
N VAL A 396 -10.85 -13.37 -14.90
CA VAL A 396 -10.33 -13.49 -13.54
C VAL A 396 -8.80 -13.44 -13.56
N PHE A 397 -8.23 -12.55 -12.77
CA PHE A 397 -6.81 -12.48 -12.45
C PHE A 397 -6.62 -12.97 -11.03
N GLU A 398 -5.90 -14.07 -10.85
CA GLU A 398 -5.52 -14.56 -9.53
C GLU A 398 -4.10 -14.11 -9.21
N PHE A 399 -3.90 -13.65 -7.99
CA PHE A 399 -2.62 -13.16 -7.51
C PHE A 399 -1.80 -14.25 -6.81
N SER A 400 -0.48 -14.20 -6.95
CA SER A 400 0.47 -15.04 -6.22
C SER A 400 0.74 -14.48 -4.82
N GLN A 401 0.49 -13.18 -4.63
CA GLN A 401 0.62 -12.45 -3.37
C GLN A 401 -0.60 -11.54 -3.21
N PRO A 402 -1.15 -11.40 -1.98
CA PRO A 402 -2.33 -10.59 -1.78
C PRO A 402 -2.10 -9.11 -2.09
N VAL A 403 -3.14 -8.41 -2.53
CA VAL A 403 -3.15 -6.94 -2.68
C VAL A 403 -3.81 -6.27 -1.48
N ASP A 404 -3.35 -5.07 -1.14
CA ASP A 404 -4.02 -4.21 -0.17
C ASP A 404 -5.19 -3.49 -0.86
N VAL A 405 -6.40 -3.98 -0.63
CA VAL A 405 -7.61 -3.44 -1.26
C VAL A 405 -7.94 -2.06 -0.69
N ALA A 406 -7.68 -1.81 0.59
CA ALA A 406 -7.90 -0.50 1.21
C ALA A 406 -6.99 0.54 0.56
N GLU A 407 -5.69 0.26 0.45
CA GLU A 407 -4.73 1.15 -0.21
C GLU A 407 -5.12 1.43 -1.66
N PHE A 408 -5.59 0.42 -2.39
CA PHE A 408 -6.04 0.60 -3.77
C PHE A 408 -7.28 1.49 -3.88
N VAL A 409 -8.23 1.36 -2.96
CA VAL A 409 -9.42 2.24 -2.90
C VAL A 409 -9.02 3.66 -2.55
N ASP A 410 -8.19 3.85 -1.51
CA ASP A 410 -7.68 5.15 -1.09
C ASP A 410 -7.03 5.89 -2.27
N GLN A 411 -6.22 5.20 -3.09
CA GLN A 411 -5.61 5.79 -4.29
C GLN A 411 -6.64 6.27 -5.34
N ILE A 412 -7.74 5.55 -5.52
CA ILE A 412 -8.82 5.98 -6.42
C ILE A 412 -9.56 7.17 -5.82
N GLU A 413 -9.81 7.17 -4.51
CA GLU A 413 -10.55 8.23 -3.84
C GLU A 413 -9.74 9.54 -3.74
N ASP A 414 -8.43 9.45 -3.51
CA ASP A 414 -7.49 10.58 -3.49
C ASP A 414 -7.32 11.22 -4.88
N SER A 415 -7.46 10.44 -5.96
CA SER A 415 -7.32 10.92 -7.33
C SER A 415 -8.35 10.27 -8.27
N PRO A 416 -9.65 10.63 -8.16
CA PRO A 416 -10.73 9.96 -8.88
C PRO A 416 -10.57 10.06 -10.39
N PRO A 417 -10.36 8.95 -11.11
CA PRO A 417 -10.28 9.01 -12.56
C PRO A 417 -11.65 9.33 -13.18
N GLU A 418 -11.64 9.98 -14.34
CA GLU A 418 -12.89 10.41 -14.98
C GLU A 418 -13.81 9.22 -15.30
N GLY A 419 -15.06 9.31 -14.82
CA GLY A 419 -16.07 8.28 -15.03
C GLY A 419 -15.79 6.98 -14.26
N VAL A 420 -15.01 7.03 -13.19
CA VAL A 420 -14.82 5.92 -12.25
C VAL A 420 -15.68 6.15 -11.00
N LYS A 421 -16.30 5.09 -10.50
CA LYS A 421 -16.85 5.03 -9.14
C LYS A 421 -16.30 3.80 -8.45
N VAL A 422 -15.93 3.95 -7.19
CA VAL A 422 -15.49 2.84 -6.33
C VAL A 422 -16.45 2.74 -5.15
N GLY A 423 -16.81 1.52 -4.79
CA GLY A 423 -17.46 1.19 -3.52
C GLY A 423 -16.63 0.14 -2.81
N VAL A 424 -16.46 0.28 -1.50
CA VAL A 424 -15.63 -0.61 -0.68
C VAL A 424 -16.47 -1.24 0.42
N ALA A 425 -16.24 -2.53 0.69
CA ALA A 425 -16.84 -3.22 1.81
C ALA A 425 -16.33 -2.63 3.14
N SER A 426 -17.12 -2.75 4.22
CA SER A 426 -16.77 -2.12 5.51
C SER A 426 -15.48 -2.64 6.13
N ASP A 427 -15.06 -3.85 5.77
CA ASP A 427 -13.81 -4.48 6.21
C ASP A 427 -12.64 -4.21 5.25
N ALA A 428 -12.88 -3.45 4.17
CA ALA A 428 -11.94 -3.12 3.11
C ALA A 428 -11.28 -4.34 2.44
N ASN A 429 -11.91 -5.52 2.47
CA ASN A 429 -11.40 -6.72 1.77
C ASN A 429 -12.02 -6.93 0.38
N GLU A 430 -12.98 -6.09 -0.01
CA GLU A 430 -13.59 -6.15 -1.33
C GLU A 430 -13.91 -4.73 -1.82
N ALA A 431 -13.62 -4.46 -3.09
CA ALA A 431 -14.01 -3.22 -3.75
C ALA A 431 -14.72 -3.50 -5.07
N GLU A 432 -15.86 -2.85 -5.30
CA GLU A 432 -16.58 -2.83 -6.56
C GLU A 432 -16.27 -1.52 -7.31
N ILE A 433 -15.77 -1.64 -8.54
CA ILE A 433 -15.46 -0.53 -9.41
C ILE A 433 -16.44 -0.52 -10.60
N VAL A 434 -17.05 0.64 -10.81
CA VAL A 434 -17.95 0.92 -11.93
C VAL A 434 -17.31 1.94 -12.86
N LEU A 435 -17.27 1.61 -14.15
CA LEU A 435 -16.70 2.46 -15.20
C LEU A 435 -17.80 3.04 -16.09
N ALA A 436 -17.79 4.35 -16.33
CA ALA A 436 -18.65 5.00 -17.30
C ALA A 436 -18.39 4.43 -18.70
N GLY A 437 -19.46 4.08 -19.43
CA GLY A 437 -19.40 3.42 -20.73
C GLY A 437 -19.15 1.91 -20.68
N PHE A 438 -18.96 1.34 -19.48
CA PHE A 438 -18.81 -0.10 -19.27
C PHE A 438 -20.07 -0.66 -18.61
N ALA A 439 -20.68 -1.65 -19.25
CA ALA A 439 -21.92 -2.24 -18.76
C ALA A 439 -21.72 -3.41 -17.78
N GLY A 440 -20.46 -3.69 -17.44
CA GLY A 440 -20.05 -4.72 -16.50
C GLY A 440 -19.64 -4.15 -15.14
N LYS A 441 -19.01 -4.99 -14.33
CA LYS A 441 -18.52 -4.67 -12.99
C LYS A 441 -17.09 -5.17 -12.84
N VAL A 442 -16.26 -4.46 -12.07
CA VAL A 442 -14.95 -4.98 -11.66
C VAL A 442 -14.94 -5.14 -10.16
N VAL A 443 -14.58 -6.32 -9.68
CA VAL A 443 -14.49 -6.64 -8.26
C VAL A 443 -13.02 -6.92 -7.93
N VAL A 444 -12.51 -6.27 -6.90
CA VAL A 444 -11.15 -6.42 -6.41
C VAL A 444 -11.19 -7.03 -5.02
N THR A 445 -10.39 -8.06 -4.80
CA THR A 445 -10.19 -8.76 -3.53
C THR A 445 -8.68 -8.90 -3.30
N PRO A 446 -8.20 -9.25 -2.09
CA PRO A 446 -6.79 -9.49 -1.85
C PRO A 446 -6.20 -10.52 -2.83
N GLU A 447 -6.97 -11.53 -3.20
CA GLU A 447 -6.48 -12.66 -4.00
C GLU A 447 -6.74 -12.53 -5.49
N SER A 448 -7.62 -11.61 -5.92
CA SER A 448 -8.03 -11.55 -7.32
C SER A 448 -8.67 -10.23 -7.77
N VAL A 449 -8.62 -10.03 -9.08
CA VAL A 449 -9.47 -9.06 -9.79
C VAL A 449 -10.38 -9.80 -10.74
N VAL A 450 -11.68 -9.54 -10.65
CA VAL A 450 -12.72 -10.16 -11.47
C VAL A 450 -13.43 -9.09 -12.29
N ILE A 451 -13.33 -9.18 -13.61
CA ILE A 451 -14.03 -8.31 -14.54
C ILE A 451 -15.22 -9.08 -15.09
N GLN A 452 -16.42 -8.69 -14.68
CA GLN A 452 -17.65 -9.29 -15.12
C GLN A 452 -18.29 -8.46 -16.22
N GLY A 453 -18.43 -9.01 -17.42
CA GLY A 453 -19.13 -8.37 -18.54
C GLY A 453 -20.52 -8.95 -18.79
N ARG A 454 -21.15 -8.51 -19.90
CA ARG A 454 -22.42 -9.08 -20.36
C ARG A 454 -22.18 -10.34 -21.19
N ARG A 455 -23.00 -11.37 -20.98
CA ARG A 455 -23.01 -12.61 -21.78
C ARG A 455 -23.26 -12.30 -23.25
N GLY A 456 -22.53 -12.96 -24.16
CA GLY A 456 -22.82 -12.93 -25.59
C GLY A 456 -21.72 -12.38 -26.51
N ASN A 457 -20.56 -11.98 -25.98
CA ASN A 457 -19.44 -11.51 -26.80
C ASN A 457 -18.10 -11.61 -26.04
N SER A 458 -17.43 -12.77 -26.05
CA SER A 458 -16.19 -12.97 -25.30
C SER A 458 -15.03 -12.06 -25.75
N ALA A 459 -14.99 -11.68 -27.04
CA ALA A 459 -14.09 -10.64 -27.53
C ALA A 459 -14.32 -9.30 -26.81
N SER A 460 -15.56 -9.00 -26.43
CA SER A 460 -15.86 -7.79 -25.65
C SER A 460 -15.32 -7.86 -24.21
N LEU A 461 -15.17 -9.04 -23.59
CA LEU A 461 -14.61 -9.14 -22.23
C LEU A 461 -13.12 -8.78 -22.20
N LEU A 462 -12.36 -9.26 -23.19
CA LEU A 462 -10.96 -8.88 -23.34
C LEU A 462 -10.82 -7.39 -23.65
N GLU A 463 -11.65 -6.83 -24.53
CA GLU A 463 -11.64 -5.40 -24.82
C GLU A 463 -12.11 -4.55 -23.62
N GLN A 464 -13.07 -5.04 -22.83
CA GLN A 464 -13.51 -4.44 -21.58
C GLN A 464 -12.40 -4.44 -20.54
N PHE A 465 -11.59 -5.50 -20.49
CA PHE A 465 -10.37 -5.54 -19.69
C PHE A 465 -9.33 -4.52 -20.16
N LEU A 466 -9.06 -4.43 -21.46
CA LEU A 466 -8.15 -3.43 -22.01
C LEU A 466 -8.67 -2.00 -21.75
N ALA A 467 -9.98 -1.77 -21.79
CA ALA A 467 -10.59 -0.49 -21.43
C ALA A 467 -10.44 -0.18 -19.93
N PHE A 468 -10.60 -1.17 -19.06
CA PHE A 468 -10.33 -1.05 -17.63
C PHE A 468 -8.85 -0.69 -17.39
N LEU A 469 -7.91 -1.43 -17.99
CA LEU A 469 -6.48 -1.14 -17.90
C LEU A 469 -6.14 0.28 -18.37
N ARG A 470 -6.68 0.73 -19.50
CA ARG A 470 -6.42 2.08 -20.03
C ARG A 470 -6.92 3.18 -19.11
N LYS A 471 -8.02 2.95 -18.38
CA LYS A 471 -8.60 3.93 -17.44
C LYS A 471 -7.87 3.97 -16.10
N PHE A 472 -7.43 2.82 -15.61
CA PHE A 472 -6.77 2.73 -14.31
C PHE A 472 -5.26 2.88 -14.37
N THR A 473 -4.68 2.97 -15.58
CA THR A 473 -3.23 3.15 -15.73
C THR A 473 -2.82 3.70 -17.10
N GLY A 474 -1.86 4.63 -17.09
CA GLY A 474 -0.87 4.82 -18.16
C GLY A 474 0.11 3.65 -18.24
N LEU A 475 -0.40 2.42 -18.21
CA LEU A 475 0.32 1.16 -18.24
C LEU A 475 0.50 0.73 -19.68
N GLY A 476 1.72 0.37 -20.05
CA GLY A 476 1.93 -0.52 -21.19
C GLY A 476 1.11 -1.80 -20.98
N GLU A 477 0.62 -2.37 -22.09
CA GLU A 477 -0.13 -3.62 -22.09
C GLU A 477 0.53 -4.64 -21.17
N ALA A 478 -0.27 -5.23 -20.27
CA ALA A 478 0.20 -6.24 -19.33
C ALA A 478 1.02 -7.29 -20.09
N LYS A 479 2.28 -7.53 -19.71
CA LYS A 479 3.12 -8.57 -20.36
C LYS A 479 2.49 -9.96 -20.37
N ALA A 480 1.46 -10.20 -19.55
CA ALA A 480 0.66 -11.43 -19.56
C ALA A 480 -0.25 -11.57 -20.79
N LEU A 481 -0.50 -10.49 -21.54
CA LEU A 481 -1.06 -10.49 -22.89
C LEU A 481 -0.20 -9.54 -23.76
N PRO A 482 0.76 -10.04 -24.57
CA PRO A 482 1.71 -9.21 -25.29
C PRO A 482 1.05 -8.15 -26.19
N PRO A 483 1.80 -7.07 -26.50
CA PRO A 483 1.23 -5.83 -27.00
C PRO A 483 0.58 -5.97 -28.38
N ALA A 484 -0.54 -5.27 -28.58
CA ALA A 484 -1.15 -5.10 -29.89
C ALA A 484 -0.22 -4.30 -30.80
N ARG A 485 -0.01 -4.79 -32.03
CA ARG A 485 0.44 -3.97 -33.15
C ARG A 485 -0.70 -3.71 -34.09
#